data_AF-A0A1J5WD19-F1
#
_entry.id   AF-A0A1J5WD19-F1
#
_cell.length_a   1.000
_cell.length_b   1.000
_cell.length_c   1.000
_cell.angle_alpha   90.00
_cell.angle_beta   90.00
_cell.angle_gamma   90.00
#
_symmetry.space_group_name_H-M   'P 1'
#
loop_
_entity.id
_entity.type
_entity.pdbx_description
1 polymer ?
#
loop_
_entity_poly.entity_id
_entity_poly.type
_entity_poly.pdbx_seq_one_letter_code
_entity_poly.pdbx_strand_id
1 'polypeptide(L)'
;EGKHEEDLRCVNGCHSEKSGEYLFPVCTKRHSFACTTCALCSVISDEKIRCPVQGCEDDNFLDEEYRKSIDDHRRESITVGMLEERRKTVSRFVLKIPNIQDTPLLLSKETTVVLEEIVLSFELLLKLLEKTKVSVVGRISVFSSPIYEDCIIPVMSTNNRDVVLKTSFLPEIEHVTPFFENINGIPPSSIACKCGEVLLEETPLACMIPKLKVAKGNVMELFSLNIRNEENITELFIAEDRSIYLGRIKKLVLKN
;
A
#
# COMPACT_ATOMS: atom_id res chain seq x y z
N GLU A 1 -34.41 -16.97 -14.75
CA GLU A 1 -33.83 -16.44 -16.00
C GLU A 1 -32.32 -16.50 -15.88
N GLY A 2 -31.70 -17.50 -16.50
CA GLY A 2 -30.26 -17.73 -16.40
C GLY A 2 -29.52 -16.88 -17.43
N LYS A 3 -28.69 -15.94 -16.98
CA LYS A 3 -27.71 -15.30 -17.86
C LYS A 3 -26.61 -16.32 -18.15
N HIS A 4 -26.30 -16.52 -19.43
CA HIS A 4 -25.18 -17.33 -19.88
C HIS A 4 -23.85 -16.75 -19.35
N GLU A 5 -22.91 -17.63 -18.96
CA GLU A 5 -21.60 -17.29 -18.39
C GLU A 5 -20.75 -16.37 -19.28
N GLU A 6 -21.04 -16.29 -20.59
CA GLU A 6 -20.25 -15.54 -21.57
C GLU A 6 -20.54 -14.01 -21.61
N ASP A 7 -21.56 -13.52 -20.89
CA ASP A 7 -21.96 -12.10 -20.88
C ASP A 7 -21.90 -11.43 -19.49
N LEU A 8 -21.21 -12.07 -18.54
CA LEU A 8 -21.05 -11.50 -17.20
C LEU A 8 -20.10 -10.29 -17.26
N ARG A 9 -20.63 -9.11 -16.93
CA ARG A 9 -19.87 -7.86 -16.83
C ARG A 9 -19.92 -7.30 -15.42
N CYS A 10 -18.84 -6.63 -15.06
CA CYS A 10 -18.73 -5.80 -13.86
C CYS A 10 -19.88 -4.78 -13.80
N VAL A 11 -20.63 -4.75 -12.69
CA VAL A 11 -21.78 -3.84 -12.48
C VAL A 11 -21.38 -2.36 -12.55
N ASN A 12 -20.13 -2.04 -12.20
CA ASN A 12 -19.58 -0.68 -12.31
C ASN A 12 -19.16 -0.30 -13.74
N GLY A 13 -19.46 -1.13 -14.74
CA GLY A 13 -19.11 -0.87 -16.14
C GLY A 13 -17.60 -0.86 -16.40
N CYS A 14 -16.83 -1.46 -15.50
CA CYS A 14 -15.38 -1.52 -15.63
C CYS A 14 -15.02 -2.42 -16.81
N HIS A 15 -14.60 -1.82 -17.93
CA HIS A 15 -14.15 -2.52 -19.12
C HIS A 15 -12.77 -3.15 -18.86
N SER A 16 -12.72 -4.33 -18.25
CA SER A 16 -11.57 -5.20 -18.44
C SER A 16 -11.83 -6.05 -19.68
N GLU A 17 -11.28 -5.64 -20.82
CA GLU A 17 -11.19 -6.49 -22.03
C GLU A 17 -10.28 -7.72 -21.82
N LYS A 18 -9.93 -8.05 -20.57
CA LYS A 18 -9.09 -9.20 -20.26
C LYS A 18 -9.98 -10.38 -19.92
N SER A 19 -10.21 -11.20 -20.94
CA SER A 19 -10.69 -12.57 -20.81
C SER A 19 -9.98 -13.27 -19.65
N GLY A 20 -10.68 -13.53 -18.54
CA GLY A 20 -10.15 -14.28 -17.40
C GLY A 20 -10.24 -13.63 -16.02
N GLU A 21 -10.82 -12.43 -15.86
CA GLU A 21 -11.07 -11.89 -14.52
C GLU A 21 -12.22 -12.62 -13.79
N TYR A 22 -11.97 -13.04 -12.55
CA TYR A 22 -12.99 -13.63 -11.68
C TYR A 22 -14.02 -12.58 -11.28
N LEU A 23 -15.29 -12.86 -11.59
CA LEU A 23 -16.43 -12.03 -11.25
C LEU A 23 -17.15 -12.59 -10.02
N PHE A 24 -17.33 -11.75 -9.01
CA PHE A 24 -17.94 -12.11 -7.73
C PHE A 24 -19.40 -11.68 -7.68
N PRO A 25 -20.33 -12.52 -7.20
CA PRO A 25 -21.72 -12.14 -7.04
C PRO A 25 -21.87 -10.97 -6.05
N VAL A 26 -22.66 -9.96 -6.43
CA VAL A 26 -22.95 -8.80 -5.56
C VAL A 26 -23.99 -9.15 -4.49
N CYS A 27 -24.94 -10.01 -4.83
CA CYS A 27 -26.05 -10.43 -3.97
C CYS A 27 -26.19 -11.95 -3.92
N THR A 28 -26.87 -12.45 -2.89
CA THR A 28 -27.09 -13.90 -2.67
C THR A 28 -27.80 -14.56 -3.86
N LYS A 29 -28.69 -13.81 -4.53
CA LYS A 29 -29.44 -14.25 -5.71
C LYS A 29 -28.65 -14.18 -7.03
N ARG A 30 -27.40 -13.68 -6.99
CA ARG A 30 -26.46 -13.63 -8.13
C ARG A 30 -26.98 -12.88 -9.37
N HIS A 31 -27.73 -11.79 -9.17
CA HIS A 31 -28.27 -10.99 -10.27
C HIS A 31 -27.23 -10.10 -10.97
N SER A 32 -26.21 -9.69 -10.22
CA SER A 32 -25.13 -8.81 -10.67
C SER A 32 -23.80 -9.27 -10.10
N PHE A 33 -22.72 -8.90 -10.79
CA PHE A 33 -21.37 -9.31 -10.44
C PHE A 33 -20.42 -8.12 -10.45
N ALA A 34 -19.42 -8.14 -9.58
CA ALA A 34 -18.33 -7.17 -9.54
C ALA A 34 -17.00 -7.86 -9.88
N CYS A 35 -16.11 -7.19 -10.58
CA CYS A 35 -14.74 -7.70 -10.71
C CYS A 35 -14.02 -7.60 -9.37
N THR A 36 -12.94 -8.36 -9.22
CA THR A 36 -12.11 -8.36 -8.01
C THR A 36 -11.71 -6.95 -7.59
N THR A 37 -11.30 -6.11 -8.55
CA THR A 37 -10.86 -4.73 -8.26
C THR A 37 -11.99 -3.88 -7.69
N CYS A 38 -13.18 -3.93 -8.28
CA CYS A 38 -14.33 -3.17 -7.78
C CYS A 38 -14.81 -3.68 -6.42
N ALA A 39 -14.85 -5.00 -6.22
CA ALA A 39 -15.19 -5.60 -4.93
C ALA A 39 -14.21 -5.18 -3.81
N LEU A 40 -12.91 -5.02 -4.13
CA LEU A 40 -11.95 -4.45 -3.18
C LEU A 40 -12.19 -2.97 -2.91
N CYS A 41 -12.40 -2.18 -3.96
CA CYS A 41 -12.64 -0.76 -3.80
C CYS A 41 -13.83 -0.52 -2.87
N SER A 42 -14.91 -1.30 -2.97
CA SER A 42 -16.08 -1.14 -2.10
C SER A 42 -15.81 -1.42 -0.64
N VAL A 43 -14.87 -2.33 -0.32
CA VAL A 43 -14.47 -2.60 1.06
C VAL A 43 -13.52 -1.54 1.59
N ILE A 44 -12.59 -1.04 0.75
CA ILE A 44 -11.58 -0.05 1.15
C ILE A 44 -12.20 1.35 1.31
N SER A 45 -13.09 1.76 0.40
CA SER A 45 -13.71 3.09 0.45
C SER A 45 -14.99 3.14 1.30
N ASP A 46 -15.44 2.00 1.83
CA ASP A 46 -16.75 1.80 2.46
C ASP A 46 -17.95 2.17 1.53
N GLU A 47 -17.67 2.37 0.23
CA GLU A 47 -18.69 2.60 -0.80
C GLU A 47 -19.24 1.27 -1.30
N LYS A 48 -20.31 0.80 -0.65
CA LYS A 48 -20.96 -0.48 -0.98
C LYS A 48 -21.39 -0.56 -2.45
N ILE A 49 -20.92 -1.60 -3.14
CA ILE A 49 -21.48 -2.01 -4.43
C ILE A 49 -22.83 -2.68 -4.17
N ARG A 50 -23.89 -2.13 -4.76
CA ARG A 50 -25.25 -2.65 -4.59
C ARG A 50 -25.73 -3.38 -5.83
N CYS A 51 -26.57 -4.38 -5.61
CA CYS A 51 -27.32 -5.02 -6.67
C CYS A 51 -28.36 -4.02 -7.23
N PRO A 52 -28.42 -3.78 -8.55
CA PRO A 52 -29.35 -2.82 -9.15
C PRO A 52 -30.80 -3.34 -9.23
N VAL A 53 -31.03 -4.61 -8.89
CA VAL A 53 -32.36 -5.24 -8.93
C VAL A 53 -33.15 -4.92 -7.66
N GLN A 54 -34.39 -4.51 -7.84
CA GLN A 54 -35.32 -4.19 -6.75
C GLN A 54 -35.54 -5.40 -5.81
N GLY A 55 -35.56 -5.15 -4.50
CA GLY A 55 -35.67 -6.18 -3.46
C GLY A 55 -34.34 -6.86 -3.07
N CYS A 56 -33.21 -6.29 -3.49
CA CYS A 56 -31.85 -6.71 -3.11
C CYS A 56 -31.04 -5.55 -2.50
N GLU A 57 -31.69 -4.45 -2.11
CA GLU A 57 -31.04 -3.20 -1.69
C GLU A 57 -30.23 -3.35 -0.40
N ASP A 58 -30.63 -4.30 0.46
CA ASP A 58 -30.00 -4.61 1.75
C ASP A 58 -29.15 -5.90 1.71
N ASP A 59 -29.06 -6.57 0.57
CA ASP A 59 -28.29 -7.81 0.40
C ASP A 59 -26.79 -7.47 0.31
N ASN A 60 -26.07 -7.65 1.42
CA ASN A 60 -24.64 -7.36 1.55
C ASN A 60 -23.76 -8.59 1.26
N PHE A 61 -24.23 -9.56 0.47
CA PHE A 61 -23.52 -10.82 0.23
C PHE A 61 -22.05 -10.62 -0.19
N LEU A 62 -21.77 -9.70 -1.12
CA LEU A 62 -20.40 -9.41 -1.56
C LEU A 62 -19.53 -8.91 -0.41
N ASP A 63 -20.03 -7.94 0.34
CA ASP A 63 -19.34 -7.37 1.49
C ASP A 63 -19.11 -8.41 2.58
N GLU A 64 -20.08 -9.29 2.85
CA GLU A 64 -19.99 -10.35 3.86
C GLU A 64 -19.04 -11.47 3.45
N GLU A 65 -19.12 -11.97 2.23
CA GLU A 65 -18.22 -13.02 1.73
C GLU A 65 -16.79 -12.49 1.55
N TYR A 66 -16.63 -11.24 1.10
CA TYR A 66 -15.31 -10.64 0.93
C TYR A 66 -14.70 -10.21 2.26
N ARG A 67 -15.47 -9.63 3.19
CA ARG A 67 -15.00 -9.41 4.56
C ARG A 67 -14.65 -10.72 5.23
N LYS A 68 -15.40 -11.82 5.03
CA LYS A 68 -14.99 -13.15 5.53
C LYS A 68 -13.67 -13.58 4.92
N SER A 69 -13.43 -13.42 3.62
CA SER A 69 -12.14 -13.76 3.00
C SER A 69 -10.98 -12.89 3.51
N ILE A 70 -11.21 -11.59 3.74
CA ILE A 70 -10.22 -10.68 4.36
C ILE A 70 -10.00 -11.05 5.82
N ASP A 71 -11.06 -11.33 6.57
CA ASP A 71 -11.03 -11.73 7.97
C ASP A 71 -10.53 -13.16 8.15
N ASP A 72 -10.55 -14.00 7.11
CA ASP A 72 -9.94 -15.33 7.06
C ASP A 72 -8.44 -15.21 6.78
N HIS A 73 -8.00 -14.29 5.90
CA HIS A 73 -6.58 -13.87 5.83
C HIS A 73 -6.10 -13.21 7.13
N ARG A 74 -6.96 -12.43 7.78
CA ARG A 74 -6.70 -11.84 9.10
C ARG A 74 -6.76 -12.89 10.20
N ARG A 75 -7.57 -13.95 10.07
CA ARG A 75 -7.63 -15.08 11.01
C ARG A 75 -6.47 -16.04 10.83
N GLU A 76 -5.93 -16.22 9.64
CA GLU A 76 -4.60 -16.81 9.47
C GLU A 76 -3.56 -15.99 10.25
N SER A 77 -3.68 -14.66 10.22
CA SER A 77 -2.90 -13.73 11.04
C SER A 77 -3.26 -13.70 12.54
N ILE A 78 -4.38 -14.30 12.99
CA ILE A 78 -4.78 -14.44 14.41
C ILE A 78 -4.47 -15.85 14.93
N THR A 79 -4.45 -16.90 14.09
CA THR A 79 -3.84 -18.20 14.44
C THR A 79 -2.34 -18.07 14.71
N VAL A 80 -1.70 -17.01 14.21
CA VAL A 80 -0.35 -16.59 14.63
C VAL A 80 -0.29 -16.33 16.15
N GLY A 81 -1.38 -15.90 16.79
CA GLY A 81 -1.50 -15.76 18.25
C GLY A 81 -1.45 -17.08 19.03
N MET A 82 -1.77 -18.22 18.40
CA MET A 82 -1.62 -19.55 19.02
C MET A 82 -0.24 -20.19 18.78
N LEU A 83 0.67 -19.50 18.07
CA LEU A 83 2.05 -19.92 17.77
C LEU A 83 3.10 -19.18 18.62
N GLU A 84 2.73 -18.71 19.82
CA GLU A 84 3.64 -18.01 20.72
C GLU A 84 4.88 -18.84 21.10
N GLU A 85 4.84 -20.17 20.97
CA GLU A 85 5.93 -21.06 21.42
C GLU A 85 7.10 -21.21 20.44
N ARG A 86 7.08 -20.62 19.23
CA ARG A 86 8.18 -20.79 18.24
C ARG A 86 8.71 -19.50 17.59
N ARG A 87 8.50 -18.33 18.19
CA ARG A 87 9.02 -17.09 17.62
C ARG A 87 10.46 -16.83 18.07
N LYS A 88 11.42 -17.02 17.17
CA LYS A 88 12.80 -16.56 17.39
C LYS A 88 12.81 -15.04 17.29
N THR A 89 13.02 -14.36 18.41
CA THR A 89 13.29 -12.92 18.40
C THR A 89 14.68 -12.69 17.85
N VAL A 90 14.84 -11.65 17.02
CA VAL A 90 16.14 -11.27 16.46
C VAL A 90 16.43 -9.80 16.69
N SER A 91 17.67 -9.51 17.07
CA SER A 91 18.16 -8.15 17.25
C SER A 91 18.51 -7.47 15.93
N ARG A 92 18.92 -8.25 14.92
CA ARG A 92 19.29 -7.75 13.59
C ARG A 92 18.82 -8.74 12.51
N PHE A 93 18.16 -8.23 11.49
CA PHE A 93 17.62 -9.00 10.39
C PHE A 93 17.93 -8.32 9.07
N VAL A 94 18.59 -9.03 8.15
CA VAL A 94 18.81 -8.51 6.79
C VAL A 94 17.64 -8.96 5.93
N LEU A 95 16.83 -8.01 5.49
CA LEU A 95 15.69 -8.29 4.63
C LEU A 95 16.22 -8.53 3.22
N LYS A 96 16.01 -9.74 2.71
CA LYS A 96 16.41 -10.15 1.36
C LYS A 96 15.19 -10.59 0.56
N ILE A 97 15.34 -10.63 -0.76
CA ILE A 97 14.40 -11.26 -1.70
C ILE A 97 13.97 -12.63 -1.16
N PRO A 98 12.70 -13.07 -1.33
CA PRO A 98 12.22 -14.28 -0.71
C PRO A 98 13.05 -15.48 -1.21
N ASN A 99 13.91 -15.99 -0.34
CA ASN A 99 14.22 -17.41 -0.32
C ASN A 99 13.53 -17.91 0.93
N ILE A 100 12.40 -18.56 0.72
CA ILE A 100 11.41 -19.00 1.70
C ILE A 100 12.12 -19.39 3.01
N GLN A 101 12.02 -18.56 4.05
CA GLN A 101 12.25 -19.03 5.40
C GLN A 101 10.93 -19.62 5.85
N ASP A 102 10.84 -20.95 5.94
CA ASP A 102 9.64 -21.67 6.39
C ASP A 102 9.25 -21.35 7.85
N THR A 103 10.05 -20.54 8.56
CA THR A 103 9.84 -20.15 9.95
C THR A 103 9.43 -18.69 10.05
N PRO A 104 8.22 -18.38 10.54
CA PRO A 104 7.79 -17.02 10.82
C PRO A 104 8.75 -16.32 11.80
N LEU A 105 9.18 -15.12 11.45
CA LEU A 105 10.06 -14.30 12.29
C LEU A 105 9.28 -13.14 12.90
N LEU A 106 9.42 -12.95 14.22
CA LEU A 106 8.84 -11.80 14.91
C LEU A 106 9.81 -10.63 14.87
N LEU A 107 9.39 -9.56 14.20
CA LEU A 107 10.08 -8.27 14.24
C LEU A 107 9.45 -7.41 15.34
N SER A 108 10.29 -6.75 16.13
CA SER A 108 9.87 -5.81 17.17
C SER A 108 10.57 -4.47 17.01
N LYS A 109 10.19 -3.49 17.85
CA LYS A 109 10.83 -2.17 17.91
C LYS A 109 12.33 -2.23 18.24
N GLU A 110 12.80 -3.32 18.84
CA GLU A 110 14.20 -3.56 19.12
C GLU A 110 14.95 -4.19 17.92
N THR A 111 14.22 -4.83 17.00
CA THR A 111 14.82 -5.46 15.82
C THR A 111 15.33 -4.40 14.84
N THR A 112 16.60 -4.50 14.48
CA THR A 112 17.19 -3.72 13.39
C THR A 112 17.01 -4.46 12.07
N VAL A 113 16.12 -3.98 11.22
CA VAL A 113 15.91 -4.44 9.85
C VAL A 113 16.85 -3.70 8.92
N VAL A 114 17.65 -4.46 8.18
CA VAL A 114 18.64 -3.94 7.24
C VAL A 114 18.09 -4.09 5.84
N LEU A 115 18.00 -2.97 5.13
CA LEU A 115 17.56 -2.91 3.74
C LEU A 115 18.79 -2.73 2.85
N GLU A 116 19.07 -3.74 2.03
CA GLU A 116 20.25 -3.81 1.16
C GLU A 116 19.80 -4.27 -0.23
N GLU A 117 19.90 -3.38 -1.23
CA GLU A 117 19.55 -3.66 -2.64
C GLU A 117 18.21 -4.41 -2.79
N ILE A 118 17.14 -3.79 -2.28
CA ILE A 118 15.83 -4.42 -2.17
C ILE A 118 14.74 -3.62 -2.88
N VAL A 119 13.80 -4.33 -3.50
CA VAL A 119 12.56 -3.77 -4.02
C VAL A 119 11.41 -4.29 -3.16
N LEU A 120 10.69 -3.40 -2.50
CA LEU A 120 9.59 -3.74 -1.60
C LEU A 120 8.36 -2.86 -1.80
N SER A 121 7.20 -3.32 -1.35
CA SER A 121 6.00 -2.50 -1.37
C SER A 121 6.17 -1.30 -0.45
N PHE A 122 5.54 -0.18 -0.84
CA PHE A 122 5.57 1.03 -0.05
C PHE A 122 4.97 0.82 1.36
N GLU A 123 3.92 0.01 1.46
CA GLU A 123 3.27 -0.33 2.74
C GLU A 123 4.17 -1.14 3.67
N LEU A 124 4.89 -2.13 3.14
CA LEU A 124 5.86 -2.89 3.94
C LEU A 124 6.94 -1.96 4.47
N LEU A 125 7.44 -1.03 3.65
CA LEU A 125 8.39 -0.02 4.10
C LEU A 125 7.81 0.79 5.28
N LEU A 126 6.58 1.32 5.16
CA LEU A 126 5.95 2.07 6.24
C LEU A 126 5.84 1.26 7.53
N LYS A 127 5.43 -0.01 7.45
CA LYS A 127 5.33 -0.88 8.63
C LYS A 127 6.68 -1.16 9.28
N LEU A 128 7.74 -1.31 8.48
CA LEU A 128 9.10 -1.46 9.01
C LEU A 128 9.58 -0.19 9.72
N LEU A 129 9.34 0.98 9.12
CA LEU A 129 9.70 2.28 9.70
C LEU A 129 8.92 2.57 11.00
N GLU A 130 7.66 2.15 11.07
CA GLU A 130 6.81 2.35 12.25
C GLU A 130 7.15 1.37 13.39
N LYS A 131 7.47 0.11 13.07
CA LYS A 131 7.48 -0.99 14.06
C LYS A 131 8.85 -1.58 14.37
N THR A 132 9.90 -1.14 13.69
CA THR A 132 11.27 -1.68 13.84
C THR A 132 12.30 -0.55 13.83
N LYS A 133 13.59 -0.88 13.99
CA LYS A 133 14.69 0.01 13.62
C LYS A 133 15.11 -0.29 12.19
N VAL A 134 15.27 0.71 11.34
CA VAL A 134 15.61 0.52 9.93
C VAL A 134 17.00 1.06 9.63
N SER A 135 17.81 0.25 8.95
CA SER A 135 19.14 0.63 8.46
C SER A 135 19.20 0.43 6.95
N VAL A 136 19.39 1.52 6.21
CA VAL A 136 19.53 1.50 4.74
C VAL A 136 21.01 1.47 4.39
N VAL A 137 21.46 0.37 3.78
CA VAL A 137 22.87 0.16 3.41
C VAL A 137 23.07 0.20 1.89
N GLY A 138 22.03 -0.12 1.11
CA GLY A 138 22.07 -0.10 -0.35
C GLY A 138 20.93 0.71 -0.95
N ARG A 139 20.73 0.56 -2.26
CA ARG A 139 19.58 1.18 -2.93
C ARG A 139 18.30 0.47 -2.52
N ILE A 140 17.29 1.25 -2.19
CA ILE A 140 15.94 0.75 -1.94
C ILE A 140 15.01 1.30 -3.02
N SER A 141 14.17 0.42 -3.56
CA SER A 141 13.13 0.81 -4.52
C SER A 141 11.77 0.41 -3.96
N VAL A 142 10.78 1.25 -4.21
CA VAL A 142 9.41 1.02 -3.76
C VAL A 142 8.43 1.00 -4.92
N PHE A 143 7.41 0.17 -4.76
CA PHE A 143 6.27 0.11 -5.67
C PHE A 143 4.96 0.17 -4.87
N SER A 144 3.85 0.50 -5.54
CA SER A 144 2.55 0.48 -4.88
C SER A 144 2.24 -0.94 -4.39
N SER A 145 1.67 -1.08 -3.19
CA SER A 145 1.30 -2.39 -2.65
C SER A 145 0.48 -3.15 -3.68
N PRO A 146 0.94 -4.33 -4.09
CA PRO A 146 0.18 -5.14 -5.00
C PRO A 146 -1.00 -5.73 -4.23
N ILE A 147 -2.17 -5.69 -4.84
CA ILE A 147 -3.34 -6.38 -4.33
C ILE A 147 -3.05 -7.88 -4.58
N TYR A 148 -2.68 -8.61 -3.51
CA TYR A 148 -2.37 -10.06 -3.51
C TYR A 148 -1.05 -10.52 -4.16
N GLU A 149 0.01 -9.71 -4.15
CA GLU A 149 1.35 -10.19 -4.54
C GLU A 149 2.37 -10.00 -3.41
N ASP A 150 3.56 -10.60 -3.59
CA ASP A 150 4.66 -10.48 -2.66
C ASP A 150 5.04 -9.01 -2.43
N CYS A 151 5.16 -8.62 -1.15
CA CYS A 151 5.62 -7.29 -0.78
C CYS A 151 7.13 -7.08 -1.03
N ILE A 152 7.85 -8.08 -1.54
CA ILE A 152 9.27 -8.02 -1.88
C ILE A 152 9.45 -8.75 -3.21
N ILE A 153 10.07 -8.08 -4.17
CA ILE A 153 10.27 -8.62 -5.52
C ILE A 153 11.74 -8.52 -5.93
N PRO A 154 12.21 -9.38 -6.85
CA PRO A 154 13.62 -9.39 -7.26
C PRO A 154 14.01 -8.19 -8.14
N VAL A 155 13.05 -7.57 -8.85
CA VAL A 155 13.33 -6.41 -9.71
C VAL A 155 12.09 -5.54 -9.88
N MET A 156 12.28 -4.23 -10.02
CA MET A 156 11.20 -3.29 -10.36
C MET A 156 10.91 -3.38 -11.88
N SER A 157 9.79 -4.00 -12.25
CA SER A 157 9.34 -4.14 -13.64
C SER A 157 8.63 -2.87 -14.13
N THR A 158 8.62 -2.63 -15.44
CA THR A 158 7.81 -1.57 -16.07
C THR A 158 6.32 -1.76 -15.88
N ASN A 159 5.89 -3.00 -15.62
CA ASN A 159 4.49 -3.35 -15.37
C ASN A 159 4.08 -3.09 -13.91
N ASN A 160 5.02 -2.78 -13.02
CA ASN A 160 4.68 -2.46 -11.64
C ASN A 160 3.87 -1.17 -11.60
N ARG A 161 2.84 -1.18 -10.75
CA ARG A 161 1.98 -0.02 -10.55
C ARG A 161 2.77 1.13 -9.97
N ASP A 162 2.50 2.32 -10.50
CA ASP A 162 3.04 3.57 -9.99
C ASP A 162 2.68 3.70 -8.51
N VAL A 163 3.64 4.17 -7.71
CA VAL A 163 3.39 4.52 -6.32
C VAL A 163 2.36 5.65 -6.31
N VAL A 164 1.22 5.35 -5.69
CA VAL A 164 0.15 6.29 -5.40
C VAL A 164 0.15 6.52 -3.89
N LEU A 165 0.54 7.73 -3.48
CA LEU A 165 0.56 8.13 -2.07
C LEU A 165 -0.68 8.96 -1.80
N LYS A 166 -1.74 8.34 -1.27
CA LYS A 166 -2.97 9.04 -0.89
C LYS A 166 -3.24 8.79 0.58
N THR A 167 -3.41 9.84 1.39
CA THR A 167 -3.70 9.68 2.82
C THR A 167 -4.83 8.68 3.06
N SER A 168 -5.90 8.75 2.26
CA SER A 168 -7.08 7.88 2.34
C SER A 168 -6.80 6.39 2.10
N PHE A 169 -5.65 6.03 1.52
CA PHE A 169 -5.29 4.65 1.16
C PHE A 169 -4.06 4.16 1.91
N LEU A 170 -3.48 4.97 2.80
CA LEU A 170 -2.28 4.63 3.55
C LEU A 170 -2.64 4.31 5.00
N PRO A 171 -1.91 3.38 5.65
CA PRO A 171 -2.14 3.09 7.06
C PRO A 171 -1.85 4.33 7.90
N GLU A 172 -2.69 4.56 8.90
CA GLU A 172 -2.41 5.54 9.94
C GLU A 172 -1.11 5.15 10.66
N ILE A 173 -0.24 6.14 10.89
CA ILE A 173 1.02 5.95 11.62
C ILE A 173 0.70 6.17 13.10
N GLU A 174 0.54 5.09 13.84
CA GLU A 174 0.24 5.11 15.28
C GLU A 174 1.49 5.45 16.10
N HIS A 175 2.65 4.94 15.67
CA HIS A 175 3.93 5.14 16.35
C HIS A 175 4.82 6.13 15.60
N VAL A 176 4.52 7.42 15.81
CA VAL A 176 5.14 8.53 15.08
C VAL A 176 6.63 8.73 15.43
N THR A 177 7.04 8.53 16.68
CA THR A 177 8.45 8.74 17.10
C THR A 177 9.42 7.75 16.43
N PRO A 178 9.21 6.41 16.48
CA PRO A 178 10.09 5.47 15.78
C PRO A 178 10.09 5.68 14.26
N PHE A 179 8.93 6.08 13.71
CA PHE A 179 8.82 6.42 12.30
C PHE A 179 9.78 7.56 11.93
N PHE A 180 9.71 8.70 12.63
CA PHE A 180 10.60 9.84 12.37
C PHE A 180 12.08 9.52 12.60
N GLU A 181 12.43 8.78 13.66
CA GLU A 181 13.81 8.33 13.89
C GLU A 181 14.36 7.56 12.68
N ASN A 182 13.57 6.63 12.15
CA ASN A 182 13.96 5.87 10.96
C ASN A 182 14.01 6.73 9.69
N ILE A 183 13.05 7.65 9.48
CA ILE A 183 13.05 8.55 8.32
C ILE A 183 14.28 9.45 8.33
N ASN A 184 14.64 10.00 9.50
CA ASN A 184 15.81 10.86 9.65
C ASN A 184 17.11 10.11 9.36
N GLY A 185 17.18 8.83 9.71
CA GLY A 185 18.31 7.96 9.37
C GLY A 185 18.45 7.65 7.87
N ILE A 186 17.43 7.92 7.06
CA ILE A 186 17.45 7.66 5.62
C ILE A 186 17.99 8.88 4.86
N PRO A 187 19.02 8.73 4.00
CA PRO A 187 19.52 9.84 3.20
C PRO A 187 18.48 10.40 2.22
N PRO A 188 18.51 11.70 1.87
CA PRO A 188 17.68 12.25 0.81
C PRO A 188 17.85 11.50 -0.53
N SER A 189 16.80 11.45 -1.34
CA SER A 189 16.83 10.80 -2.67
C SER A 189 17.42 9.37 -2.66
N SER A 190 17.17 8.59 -1.61
CA SER A 190 17.65 7.21 -1.48
C SER A 190 16.59 6.16 -1.82
N ILE A 191 15.31 6.56 -1.87
CA ILE A 191 14.17 5.68 -2.10
C ILE A 191 13.69 5.83 -3.54
N ALA A 192 14.12 4.95 -4.44
CA ALA A 192 13.66 4.99 -5.82
C ALA A 192 12.16 4.67 -5.93
N CYS A 193 11.39 5.52 -6.61
CA CYS A 193 10.00 5.24 -6.96
C CYS A 193 9.68 5.65 -8.40
N LYS A 194 8.71 4.95 -9.00
CA LYS A 194 7.89 5.50 -10.08
C LYS A 194 6.62 6.02 -9.42
N CYS A 195 6.39 7.33 -9.44
CA CYS A 195 5.38 7.97 -8.61
C CYS A 195 4.30 8.60 -9.51
N GLY A 196 3.06 8.12 -9.40
CA GLY A 196 1.95 8.49 -10.28
C GLY A 196 1.10 9.63 -9.71
N GLU A 197 0.73 9.52 -8.43
CA GLU A 197 -0.03 10.53 -7.70
C GLU A 197 0.45 10.63 -6.25
N VAL A 198 0.52 11.86 -5.73
CA VAL A 198 0.78 12.17 -4.32
C VAL A 198 -0.30 13.13 -3.83
N LEU A 199 -1.03 12.75 -2.80
CA LEU A 199 -2.06 13.51 -2.10
C LEU A 199 -1.88 13.25 -0.61
N LEU A 200 -1.18 14.17 0.05
CA LEU A 200 -0.92 14.11 1.48
C LEU A 200 -1.63 15.27 2.17
N GLU A 201 -2.44 14.90 3.16
CA GLU A 201 -3.29 15.81 3.94
C GLU A 201 -3.09 15.50 5.41
N GLU A 202 -2.62 16.46 6.20
CA GLU A 202 -2.42 16.38 7.66
C GLU A 202 -1.79 15.06 8.13
N THR A 203 -0.73 14.61 7.45
CA THR A 203 -0.11 13.30 7.69
C THR A 203 1.39 13.40 7.92
N PRO A 204 1.96 12.63 8.87
CA PRO A 204 3.41 12.57 9.08
C PRO A 204 4.16 11.99 7.87
N LEU A 205 3.46 11.30 6.96
CA LEU A 205 4.05 10.73 5.74
C LEU A 205 4.68 11.78 4.81
N ALA A 206 4.36 13.05 4.99
CA ALA A 206 4.99 14.14 4.26
C ALA A 206 6.52 14.19 4.42
N CYS A 207 7.07 13.77 5.56
CA CYS A 207 8.52 13.72 5.79
C CYS A 207 9.24 12.72 4.88
N MET A 208 8.52 11.83 4.19
CA MET A 208 9.08 10.91 3.21
C MET A 208 9.44 11.58 1.89
N ILE A 209 8.81 12.71 1.54
CA ILE A 209 8.96 13.34 0.23
C ILE A 209 10.44 13.61 -0.12
N PRO A 210 11.30 14.16 0.76
CA PRO A 210 12.72 14.38 0.46
C PRO A 210 13.52 13.09 0.30
N LYS A 211 13.02 11.96 0.81
CA LYS A 211 13.69 10.66 0.73
C LYS A 211 13.42 9.98 -0.62
N LEU A 212 12.34 10.35 -1.30
CA LEU A 212 11.97 9.80 -2.61
C LEU A 212 12.94 10.26 -3.71
N LYS A 213 13.29 9.32 -4.58
CA LYS A 213 14.07 9.52 -5.78
C LYS A 213 13.23 9.13 -6.98
N VAL A 214 12.63 10.15 -7.58
CA VAL A 214 11.83 9.99 -8.80
C VAL A 214 12.76 10.06 -10.03
N ALA A 215 12.60 9.13 -10.98
CA ALA A 215 13.39 9.14 -12.21
C ALA A 215 13.10 10.40 -13.06
N LYS A 216 14.11 10.89 -13.80
CA LYS A 216 13.98 12.11 -14.62
C LYS A 216 12.84 12.09 -15.66
N GLY A 217 12.48 10.89 -16.14
CA GLY A 217 11.40 10.68 -17.11
C GLY A 217 10.01 10.51 -16.49
N ASN A 218 9.89 10.51 -15.16
CA ASN A 218 8.60 10.34 -14.49
C ASN A 218 7.68 11.53 -14.76
N VAL A 219 6.43 11.24 -15.08
CA VAL A 219 5.36 12.23 -15.22
C VAL A 219 4.29 11.87 -14.19
N MET A 220 4.16 12.72 -13.16
CA MET A 220 3.18 12.59 -12.10
C MET A 220 1.91 13.35 -12.49
N GLU A 221 0.74 12.72 -12.34
CA GLU A 221 -0.55 13.33 -12.67
C GLU A 221 -0.91 14.43 -11.66
N LEU A 222 -0.72 14.17 -10.36
CA LEU A 222 -1.07 15.08 -9.28
C LEU A 222 -0.02 15.01 -8.16
N PHE A 223 0.47 16.18 -7.75
CA PHE A 223 1.11 16.38 -6.46
C PHE A 223 0.28 17.37 -5.65
N SER A 224 -0.26 16.92 -4.52
CA SER A 224 -1.05 17.71 -3.58
C SER A 224 -0.51 17.54 -2.17
N LEU A 225 -0.07 18.65 -1.57
CA LEU A 225 0.43 18.70 -0.21
C LEU A 225 -0.39 19.74 0.57
N ASN A 226 -1.09 19.29 1.61
CA ASN A 226 -1.90 20.13 2.49
C ASN A 226 -1.54 19.78 3.94
N ILE A 227 -0.70 20.60 4.57
CA ILE A 227 -0.24 20.34 5.94
C ILE A 227 -0.32 21.64 6.72
N ARG A 228 -1.10 21.64 7.79
CA ARG A 228 -1.25 22.76 8.74
C ARG A 228 -0.34 22.63 9.95
N ASN A 229 0.01 21.40 10.33
CA ASN A 229 0.84 21.16 11.51
C ASN A 229 2.33 21.30 11.17
N GLU A 230 2.99 22.33 11.71
CA GLU A 230 4.42 22.59 11.54
C GLU A 230 5.33 21.45 12.03
N GLU A 231 4.89 20.63 12.99
CA GLU A 231 5.65 19.47 13.48
C GLU A 231 5.90 18.44 12.36
N ASN A 232 4.93 18.24 11.47
CA ASN A 232 5.04 17.35 10.30
C ASN A 232 5.93 17.92 9.19
N ILE A 233 6.16 19.24 9.21
CA ILE A 233 6.89 19.98 8.17
C ILE A 233 8.32 20.30 8.60
N THR A 234 8.61 20.28 9.89
CA THR A 234 9.94 20.64 10.41
C THR A 234 11.03 19.75 9.79
N GLU A 235 10.78 18.45 9.63
CA GLU A 235 11.74 17.51 9.00
C GLU A 235 11.88 17.66 7.48
N LEU A 236 10.85 18.19 6.78
CA LEU A 236 10.94 18.52 5.35
C LEU A 236 12.02 19.58 5.08
N PHE A 237 12.30 20.45 6.05
CA PHE A 237 13.15 21.62 5.90
C PHE A 237 14.50 21.54 6.61
N ILE A 238 14.85 20.41 7.24
CA ILE A 238 16.17 20.19 7.88
C ILE A 238 17.29 19.95 6.83
N ALA A 239 16.97 19.70 5.56
CA ALA A 239 17.98 19.50 4.52
C ALA A 239 18.66 20.81 4.09
N GLU A 240 20.01 20.80 4.03
CA GLU A 240 20.84 21.92 3.54
C GLU A 240 20.57 22.27 2.06
N ASP A 241 20.10 21.30 1.27
CA ASP A 241 19.58 21.50 -0.07
C ASP A 241 18.05 21.49 -0.03
N ARG A 242 17.45 22.65 -0.25
CA ARG A 242 15.98 22.85 -0.24
C ARG A 242 15.32 22.39 -1.54
N SER A 243 16.07 21.84 -2.49
CA SER A 243 15.51 21.39 -3.76
C SER A 243 15.03 19.93 -3.68
N ILE A 244 13.73 19.73 -3.88
CA ILE A 244 13.12 18.40 -4.00
C ILE A 244 12.80 18.18 -5.47
N TYR A 245 13.39 17.13 -6.07
CA TYR A 245 13.08 16.73 -7.44
C TYR A 245 12.08 15.58 -7.47
N LEU A 246 10.87 15.86 -7.95
CA LEU A 246 9.77 14.88 -8.06
C LEU A 246 9.42 14.52 -9.51
N GLY A 247 10.30 14.82 -10.46
CA GLY A 247 10.01 14.63 -11.90
C GLY A 247 9.14 15.74 -12.48
N ARG A 248 8.45 15.44 -13.59
CA ARG A 248 7.47 16.35 -14.19
C ARG A 248 6.13 16.17 -13.47
N ILE A 249 5.46 17.26 -13.12
CA ILE A 249 4.17 17.24 -12.42
C ILE A 249 3.14 17.93 -13.33
N LYS A 250 2.02 17.27 -13.64
CA LYS A 250 0.94 17.86 -14.43
C LYS A 250 0.10 18.83 -13.62
N LYS A 251 -0.24 18.47 -12.38
CA LYS A 251 -1.00 19.33 -11.45
C LYS A 251 -0.31 19.41 -10.09
N LEU A 252 -0.01 20.64 -9.67
CA LEU A 252 0.60 20.95 -8.37
C LEU A 252 -0.40 21.71 -7.50
N VAL A 253 -0.66 21.22 -6.30
CA VAL A 253 -1.49 21.87 -5.27
C VAL A 253 -0.68 21.91 -3.97
N LEU A 254 -0.40 23.11 -3.48
CA LEU A 254 0.26 23.32 -2.20
C LEU A 254 -0.65 24.18 -1.34
N LYS A 255 -0.95 23.71 -0.13
CA LYS A 255 -1.79 24.40 0.85
C LYS A 255 -1.14 24.32 2.22
N ASN A 256 -1.32 25.40 2.98
CA ASN A 256 -1.00 25.53 4.39
C ASN A 256 -2.30 25.96 5.07
#